data_AF-A0A8T7F1L0-F1
#
_entry.id   AF-A0A8T7F1L0-F1
#
_cell.length_a   1.000
_cell.length_b   1.000
_cell.length_c   1.000
_cell.angle_alpha   90.00
_cell.angle_beta   90.00
_cell.angle_gamma   90.00
#
_symmetry.space_group_name_H-M   'P 1'
#
loop_
_entity.id
_entity.type
_entity.pdbx_description
1 polymer ?
#
loop_
_entity_poly.entity_id
_entity_poly.type
_entity_poly.pdbx_seq_one_letter_code
_entity_poly.pdbx_strand_id
1 'polypeptide(L)'
;MPKLNIIAAYERARAKFMRAIDGLSEDEMLMPGAVGYWSVKDVLAHLTAWESELITGLVHVENKKKGAPAVATIEDIDEWNEEQYHNNAGRGLDVIWDDFQGVAKYLVEAIKALDDKTLDDNRAFAWMEGEPLSYLIYENAIWHEEEHAEDIVSWRNAMADEMGEDSDE
;
A
#
# COMPACT_ATOMS: atom_id res chain seq x y z
N MET A 1 11.88 14.61 9.97
CA MET A 1 10.79 15.01 9.08
C MET A 1 9.52 15.27 9.89
N PRO A 2 8.93 16.47 9.82
CA PRO A 2 7.67 16.74 10.52
C PRO A 2 6.58 15.72 10.14
N LYS A 3 5.84 15.22 11.13
CA LYS A 3 4.71 14.29 10.94
C LYS A 3 3.71 14.73 9.87
N LEU A 4 3.43 16.03 9.80
CA LEU A 4 2.55 16.61 8.79
C LEU A 4 3.07 16.40 7.36
N ASN A 5 4.38 16.34 7.14
CA ASN A 5 4.95 16.07 5.83
C ASN A 5 4.77 14.61 5.43
N ILE A 6 4.85 13.67 6.38
CA ILE A 6 4.61 12.24 6.17
C ILE A 6 3.14 12.03 5.77
N ILE A 7 2.21 12.60 6.53
CA ILE A 7 0.77 12.52 6.23
C ILE A 7 0.48 13.12 4.84
N ALA A 8 1.01 14.30 4.55
CA ALA A 8 0.79 14.93 3.25
C ALA A 8 1.43 14.14 2.09
N ALA A 9 2.54 13.43 2.33
CA ALA A 9 3.15 12.55 1.33
C ALA A 9 2.28 11.32 1.06
N TYR A 10 1.78 10.68 2.11
CA TYR A 10 0.83 9.58 1.99
C TYR A 10 -0.46 9.99 1.26
N GLU A 11 -1.06 11.13 1.61
CA GLU A 11 -2.26 11.62 0.92
C GLU A 11 -2.02 11.90 -0.57
N ARG A 12 -0.80 12.33 -0.95
CA ARG A 12 -0.42 12.53 -2.36
C ARG A 12 -0.25 11.20 -3.09
N ALA A 13 0.41 10.22 -2.46
CA ALA A 13 0.56 8.86 -2.99
C ALA A 13 -0.82 8.22 -3.22
N ARG A 14 -1.69 8.27 -2.20
CA ARG A 14 -3.08 7.84 -2.30
C ARG A 14 -3.83 8.51 -3.43
N ALA A 15 -3.75 9.83 -3.53
CA ALA A 15 -4.40 10.56 -4.62
C ALA A 15 -3.84 10.18 -6.01
N LYS A 16 -2.56 9.82 -6.12
CA LYS A 16 -1.96 9.31 -7.36
C LYS A 16 -2.52 7.94 -7.73
N PHE A 17 -2.58 7.01 -6.77
CA PHE A 17 -3.16 5.69 -6.98
C PHE A 17 -4.63 5.78 -7.38
N MET A 18 -5.43 6.60 -6.68
CA MET A 18 -6.84 6.81 -7.02
C MET A 18 -7.04 7.38 -8.43
N ARG A 19 -6.13 8.23 -8.91
CA ARG A 19 -6.16 8.71 -10.31
C ARG A 19 -5.78 7.61 -11.31
N ALA A 20 -4.87 6.70 -10.95
CA ALA A 20 -4.45 5.61 -11.83
C ALA A 20 -5.62 4.65 -12.14
N ILE A 21 -6.51 4.44 -11.16
CA ILE A 21 -7.68 3.55 -11.30
C ILE A 21 -8.96 4.29 -11.71
N ASP A 22 -8.95 5.62 -11.78
CA ASP A 22 -10.13 6.42 -12.13
C ASP A 22 -10.62 6.09 -13.54
N GLY A 23 -11.93 5.87 -13.66
CA GLY A 23 -12.61 5.53 -14.91
C GLY A 23 -12.50 4.07 -15.35
N LEU A 24 -11.83 3.19 -14.60
CA LEU A 24 -11.87 1.75 -14.86
C LEU A 24 -13.27 1.19 -14.54
N SER A 25 -13.78 0.35 -15.41
CA SER A 25 -14.96 -0.48 -15.17
C SER A 25 -14.65 -1.61 -14.17
N GLU A 26 -15.69 -2.21 -13.60
CA GLU A 26 -15.54 -3.37 -12.71
C GLU A 26 -14.84 -4.54 -13.41
N ASP A 27 -15.17 -4.81 -14.68
CA ASP A 27 -14.54 -5.87 -15.47
C ASP A 27 -13.04 -5.59 -15.67
N GLU A 28 -12.64 -4.35 -15.93
CA GLU A 28 -11.23 -3.96 -16.03
C GLU A 28 -10.51 -4.06 -14.67
N MET A 29 -11.18 -3.69 -13.57
CA MET A 29 -10.60 -3.83 -12.23
C MET A 29 -10.37 -5.30 -11.82
N LEU A 30 -11.16 -6.21 -12.38
CA LEU A 30 -11.07 -7.66 -12.16
C LEU A 30 -10.19 -8.37 -13.20
N MET A 31 -9.77 -7.69 -14.26
CA MET A 31 -8.98 -8.27 -15.33
C MET A 31 -7.56 -8.63 -14.82
N PRO A 32 -7.11 -9.89 -14.95
CA PRO A 32 -5.74 -10.27 -14.62
C PRO A 32 -4.73 -9.57 -15.54
N GLY A 33 -3.54 -9.30 -15.02
CA GLY A 33 -2.43 -8.76 -15.82
C GLY A 33 -2.09 -7.30 -15.58
N ALA A 34 -2.73 -6.64 -14.60
CA ALA A 34 -2.40 -5.28 -14.21
C ALA A 34 -0.99 -5.16 -13.64
N VAL A 35 -0.59 -6.12 -12.79
CA VAL A 35 0.77 -6.24 -12.24
C VAL A 35 1.16 -7.71 -12.26
N GLY A 36 2.00 -8.13 -13.21
CA GLY A 36 2.29 -9.56 -13.40
C GLY A 36 1.02 -10.34 -13.74
N TYR A 37 0.55 -11.21 -12.83
CA TYR A 37 -0.72 -11.93 -12.98
C TYR A 37 -1.87 -11.35 -12.16
N TRP A 38 -1.62 -10.31 -11.35
CA TRP A 38 -2.62 -9.68 -10.49
C TRP A 38 -3.55 -8.77 -11.27
N SER A 39 -4.81 -8.72 -10.85
CA SER A 39 -5.76 -7.68 -11.25
C SER A 39 -5.59 -6.41 -10.41
N VAL A 40 -6.23 -5.30 -10.79
CA VAL A 40 -6.26 -4.08 -9.96
C VAL A 40 -6.90 -4.37 -8.59
N LYS A 41 -7.92 -5.24 -8.53
CA LYS A 41 -8.49 -5.71 -7.26
C LYS A 41 -7.43 -6.38 -6.37
N ASP A 42 -6.57 -7.22 -6.95
CA ASP A 42 -5.55 -7.93 -6.18
C ASP A 42 -4.47 -6.97 -5.66
N VAL A 43 -4.10 -5.95 -6.47
CA VAL A 43 -3.21 -4.86 -6.04
C VAL A 43 -3.82 -4.05 -4.90
N LEU A 44 -5.12 -3.72 -4.96
CA LEU A 44 -5.83 -3.05 -3.87
C LEU A 44 -5.78 -3.87 -2.57
N ALA A 45 -6.01 -5.18 -2.68
CA ALA A 45 -5.97 -6.10 -1.53
C ALA A 45 -4.55 -6.19 -0.93
N HIS A 46 -3.54 -6.26 -1.79
CA HIS A 46 -2.12 -6.29 -1.41
C HIS A 46 -1.69 -5.03 -0.65
N LEU A 47 -1.96 -3.85 -1.20
CA LEU A 47 -1.70 -2.57 -0.53
C LEU A 47 -2.42 -2.49 0.83
N THR A 48 -3.69 -2.93 0.85
CA THR A 48 -4.50 -2.95 2.08
C THR A 48 -3.88 -3.84 3.16
N ALA A 49 -3.34 -5.00 2.80
CA ALA A 49 -2.73 -5.92 3.73
C ALA A 49 -1.46 -5.31 4.36
N TRP A 50 -0.57 -4.76 3.54
CA TRP A 50 0.66 -4.09 4.01
C TRP A 50 0.35 -2.88 4.90
N GLU A 51 -0.62 -2.04 4.52
CA GLU A 51 -1.02 -0.89 5.33
C GLU A 51 -1.68 -1.31 6.65
N SER A 52 -2.41 -2.42 6.67
CA SER A 52 -3.01 -2.97 7.90
C SER A 52 -1.95 -3.50 8.88
N GLU A 53 -0.92 -4.16 8.37
CA GLU A 53 0.24 -4.57 9.17
C GLU A 53 1.05 -3.36 9.67
N LEU A 54 1.21 -2.34 8.82
CA LEU A 54 1.84 -1.09 9.20
C LEU A 54 1.06 -0.40 10.35
N ILE A 55 -0.27 -0.27 10.24
CA ILE A 55 -1.11 0.27 11.33
C ILE A 55 -0.89 -0.51 12.62
N THR A 56 -0.92 -1.84 12.54
CA THR A 56 -0.68 -2.71 13.71
C THR A 56 0.70 -2.47 14.33
N GLY A 57 1.72 -2.27 13.49
CA GLY A 57 3.07 -1.91 13.92
C GLY A 57 3.17 -0.53 14.57
N LEU A 58 2.53 0.49 14.01
CA LEU A 58 2.50 1.83 14.58
C LEU A 58 1.77 1.84 15.93
N VAL A 59 0.66 1.11 16.07
CA VAL A 59 -0.07 0.94 17.33
C VAL A 59 0.77 0.16 18.35
N HIS A 60 1.54 -0.83 17.92
CA HIS A 60 2.49 -1.54 18.79
C HIS A 60 3.54 -0.59 19.37
N VAL A 61 4.09 0.30 18.54
CA VAL A 61 5.04 1.34 18.95
C VAL A 61 4.40 2.36 19.89
N GLU A 62 3.23 2.88 19.54
CA GLU A 62 2.48 3.86 20.35
C GLU A 62 2.19 3.32 21.76
N ASN A 63 1.83 2.05 21.85
CA ASN A 63 1.60 1.35 23.12
C ASN A 63 2.88 0.90 23.84
N LYS A 64 4.07 1.24 23.32
CA LYS A 64 5.38 0.90 23.89
C LYS A 64 5.55 -0.59 24.16
N LYS A 65 4.98 -1.43 23.30
CA LYS A 65 5.16 -2.88 23.39
C LYS A 65 6.62 -3.23 23.13
N LYS A 66 7.10 -4.30 23.75
CA LYS A 66 8.49 -4.76 23.62
C LYS A 66 8.70 -5.53 22.31
N GLY A 67 9.90 -5.44 21.76
CA GLY A 67 10.28 -6.15 20.54
C GLY A 67 9.86 -5.43 19.26
N ALA A 68 10.29 -5.98 18.12
CA ALA A 68 9.89 -5.51 16.81
C ALA A 68 8.40 -5.84 16.56
N PRO A 69 7.65 -4.96 15.86
CA PRO A 69 6.32 -5.29 15.38
C PRO A 69 6.37 -6.33 14.26
N ALA A 70 5.26 -7.03 14.02
CA ALA A 70 5.17 -8.11 13.02
C ALA A 70 5.62 -7.67 11.63
N VAL A 71 5.18 -6.49 11.17
CA VAL A 71 5.57 -5.88 9.89
C VAL A 71 7.08 -5.76 9.68
N ALA A 72 7.85 -5.57 10.76
CA ALA A 72 9.32 -5.47 10.71
C ALA A 72 10.03 -6.82 10.85
N THR A 73 9.27 -7.91 10.90
CA THR A 73 9.77 -9.29 11.06
C THR A 73 9.31 -10.23 9.94
N ILE A 74 8.66 -9.70 8.91
CA ILE A 74 8.31 -10.46 7.71
C ILE A 74 9.61 -10.70 6.93
N GLU A 75 10.14 -11.92 6.99
CA GLU A 75 11.42 -12.27 6.34
C GLU A 75 11.23 -12.72 4.89
N ASP A 76 10.20 -13.54 4.63
CA ASP A 76 9.86 -14.01 3.29
C ASP A 76 8.67 -13.21 2.74
N ILE A 77 8.99 -12.10 2.08
CA ILE A 77 7.99 -11.17 1.52
C ILE A 77 7.22 -11.85 0.38
N ASP A 78 7.85 -12.71 -0.40
CA ASP A 78 7.19 -13.41 -1.51
C ASP A 78 6.17 -14.43 -0.99
N GLU A 79 6.55 -15.24 -0.01
CA GLU A 79 5.63 -16.19 0.66
C GLU A 79 4.48 -15.44 1.33
N TRP A 80 4.77 -14.34 2.02
CA TRP A 80 3.74 -13.54 2.68
C TRP A 80 2.77 -12.91 1.68
N ASN A 81 3.26 -12.36 0.57
CA ASN A 81 2.44 -11.80 -0.50
C ASN A 81 1.56 -12.88 -1.16
N GLU A 82 2.09 -14.09 -1.39
CA GLU A 82 1.33 -15.21 -1.93
C GLU A 82 0.21 -15.64 -0.97
N GLU A 83 0.49 -15.69 0.34
CA GLU A 83 -0.52 -15.95 1.36
C GLU A 83 -1.62 -14.88 1.34
N GLN A 84 -1.26 -13.59 1.30
CA GLN A 84 -2.24 -12.50 1.25
C GLN A 84 -3.07 -12.53 -0.03
N TYR A 85 -2.46 -12.85 -1.17
CA TYR A 85 -3.17 -13.05 -2.42
C TYR A 85 -4.22 -14.17 -2.28
N HIS A 86 -3.84 -15.33 -1.76
CA HIS A 86 -4.77 -16.45 -1.56
C HIS A 86 -5.91 -16.12 -0.59
N ASN A 87 -5.62 -15.40 0.50
CA ASN A 87 -6.62 -14.95 1.46
C ASN A 87 -7.65 -13.98 0.86
N ASN A 88 -7.25 -13.19 -0.16
CA ASN A 88 -8.09 -12.17 -0.77
C ASN A 88 -8.66 -12.55 -2.15
N ALA A 89 -8.17 -13.62 -2.79
CA ALA A 89 -8.58 -14.02 -4.14
C ALA A 89 -10.10 -14.20 -4.27
N GLY A 90 -10.73 -14.82 -3.27
CA GLY A 90 -12.19 -15.05 -3.24
C GLY A 90 -13.04 -13.87 -2.79
N ARG A 91 -12.44 -12.74 -2.39
CA ARG A 91 -13.18 -11.56 -1.92
C ARG A 91 -13.62 -10.70 -3.11
N GLY A 92 -14.84 -10.16 -3.01
CA GLY A 92 -15.43 -9.27 -4.01
C GLY A 92 -14.74 -7.91 -4.08
N LEU A 93 -14.82 -7.25 -5.24
CA LEU A 93 -14.21 -5.94 -5.46
C LEU A 93 -14.77 -4.88 -4.50
N ASP A 94 -16.08 -4.90 -4.23
CA ASP A 94 -16.76 -4.00 -3.29
C ASP A 94 -16.17 -4.08 -1.88
N VAL A 95 -15.92 -5.30 -1.40
CA VAL A 95 -15.34 -5.56 -0.09
C VAL A 95 -13.88 -5.09 -0.03
N ILE A 96 -13.09 -5.40 -1.04
CA ILE A 96 -11.68 -4.96 -1.11
C ILE A 96 -11.60 -3.43 -1.22
N TRP A 97 -12.51 -2.81 -1.97
CA TRP A 97 -12.59 -1.36 -2.09
C TRP A 97 -12.89 -0.68 -0.76
N ASP A 98 -13.89 -1.17 -0.02
CA ASP A 98 -14.25 -0.64 1.28
C ASP A 98 -13.09 -0.76 2.29
N ASP A 99 -12.37 -1.88 2.29
CA ASP A 99 -11.19 -2.06 3.11
C ASP A 99 -10.07 -1.06 2.73
N PHE A 100 -9.79 -0.90 1.43
CA PHE A 100 -8.77 0.03 0.94
C PHE A 100 -9.09 1.50 1.30
N GLN A 101 -10.36 1.89 1.26
CA GLN A 101 -10.80 3.21 1.73
C GLN A 101 -10.72 3.35 3.26
N GLY A 102 -10.98 2.26 3.99
CA GLY A 102 -10.92 2.20 5.44
C GLY A 102 -9.50 2.32 5.96
N VAL A 103 -8.58 1.50 5.44
CA VAL A 103 -7.19 1.42 5.89
C VAL A 103 -6.48 2.77 5.80
N ALA A 104 -6.76 3.57 4.77
CA ALA A 104 -6.18 4.92 4.66
C ALA A 104 -6.51 5.84 5.82
N LYS A 105 -7.76 5.81 6.27
CA LYS A 105 -8.20 6.65 7.40
C LYS A 105 -7.49 6.19 8.67
N TYR A 106 -7.40 4.88 8.88
CA TYR A 106 -6.74 4.33 10.06
C TYR A 106 -5.24 4.56 10.06
N LEU A 107 -4.56 4.50 8.90
CA LEU A 107 -3.13 4.78 8.80
C LEU A 107 -2.83 6.24 9.15
N VAL A 108 -3.61 7.18 8.62
CA VAL A 108 -3.46 8.61 8.98
C VAL A 108 -3.64 8.84 10.48
N GLU A 109 -4.63 8.20 11.12
CA GLU A 109 -4.84 8.32 12.56
C GLU A 109 -3.70 7.65 13.38
N ALA A 110 -3.19 6.50 12.94
CA ALA A 110 -2.05 5.85 13.57
C ALA A 110 -0.78 6.72 13.50
N ILE A 111 -0.52 7.36 12.37
CA ILE A 111 0.59 8.32 12.22
C ILE A 111 0.39 9.53 13.14
N LYS A 112 -0.84 10.08 13.21
CA LYS A 112 -1.17 11.22 14.09
C LYS A 112 -0.92 10.94 15.57
N ALA A 113 -1.11 9.71 16.02
CA ALA A 113 -0.94 9.31 17.42
C ALA A 113 0.53 9.35 17.88
N LEU A 114 1.50 9.22 16.96
CA LEU A 114 2.92 9.27 17.26
C LEU A 114 3.44 10.72 17.34
N ASP A 115 4.48 10.95 18.14
CA ASP A 115 5.19 12.24 18.16
C ASP A 115 6.30 12.29 17.10
N ASP A 116 6.71 13.52 16.72
CA ASP A 116 7.74 13.72 15.69
C ASP A 116 9.07 13.04 16.06
N LYS A 117 9.41 12.99 17.36
CA LYS A 117 10.65 12.38 17.83
C LYS A 117 10.65 10.87 17.60
N THR A 118 9.52 10.20 17.85
CA THR A 118 9.36 8.76 17.65
C THR A 118 9.46 8.41 16.18
N LEU A 119 8.93 9.27 15.30
CA LEU A 119 8.99 9.10 13.85
C LEU A 119 10.41 9.32 13.31
N ASP A 120 11.16 10.26 13.87
CA ASP A 120 12.45 10.73 13.31
C ASP A 120 13.72 10.19 13.98
N ASP A 121 13.69 9.78 15.25
CA ASP A 121 14.89 9.33 15.95
C ASP A 121 15.26 7.91 15.50
N ASN A 122 16.19 7.83 14.56
CA ASN A 122 16.70 6.57 13.99
C ASN A 122 17.45 5.66 14.99
N ARG A 123 17.53 6.05 16.26
CA ARG A 123 18.07 5.23 17.37
C ARG A 123 16.98 4.75 18.32
N ALA A 124 15.72 5.15 18.11
CA ALA A 124 14.61 4.77 18.97
C ALA A 124 14.35 3.26 18.94
N PHE A 125 14.61 2.63 17.79
CA PHE A 125 14.28 1.23 17.54
C PHE A 125 15.47 0.50 16.90
N ALA A 126 16.11 -0.40 17.65
CA ALA A 126 17.25 -1.17 17.15
C ALA A 126 16.90 -2.06 15.95
N TRP A 127 15.65 -2.52 15.85
CA TRP A 127 15.14 -3.33 14.75
C TRP A 127 14.89 -2.54 13.45
N MET A 128 15.03 -1.21 13.47
CA MET A 128 15.05 -0.40 12.25
C MET A 128 16.45 -0.26 11.65
N GLU A 129 17.47 -0.90 12.24
CA GLU A 129 18.83 -0.98 11.68
C GLU A 129 19.50 0.37 11.30
N GLY A 130 19.11 1.44 11.99
CA GLY A 130 19.64 2.80 11.75
C GLY A 130 18.76 3.68 10.88
N GLU A 131 17.62 3.17 10.42
CA GLU A 131 16.55 3.94 9.79
C GLU A 131 15.55 4.50 10.82
N PRO A 132 14.94 5.66 10.55
CA PRO A 132 13.86 6.20 11.38
C PRO A 132 12.55 5.44 11.13
N LEU A 133 11.62 5.43 12.10
CA LEU A 133 10.30 4.80 11.92
C LEU A 133 9.53 5.40 10.73
N SER A 134 9.79 6.66 10.37
CA SER A 134 9.25 7.25 9.15
C SER A 134 9.61 6.45 7.89
N TYR A 135 10.81 5.85 7.82
CA TYR A 135 11.20 5.03 6.67
C TYR A 135 10.25 3.84 6.46
N LEU A 136 9.86 3.16 7.55
CA LEU A 136 8.89 2.06 7.49
C LEU A 136 7.55 2.50 6.90
N ILE A 137 7.10 3.72 7.23
CA ILE A 137 5.86 4.30 6.66
C ILE A 137 6.04 4.61 5.17
N TYR A 138 7.21 5.15 4.78
CA TYR A 138 7.48 5.45 3.37
C TYR A 138 7.53 4.18 2.53
N GLU A 139 8.25 3.17 3.00
CA GLU A 139 8.38 1.88 2.33
C GLU A 139 7.04 1.18 2.18
N ASN A 140 6.29 0.97 3.27
CA ASN A 140 5.13 0.07 3.26
C ASN A 140 3.83 0.72 2.79
N ALA A 141 3.82 2.05 2.60
CA ALA A 141 2.61 2.76 2.17
C ALA A 141 2.90 3.79 1.06
N ILE A 142 3.83 4.73 1.27
CA ILE A 142 3.95 5.89 0.37
C ILE A 142 4.57 5.49 -0.97
N TRP A 143 5.79 4.95 -0.96
CA TRP A 143 6.47 4.52 -2.18
C TRP A 143 5.77 3.33 -2.81
N HIS A 144 5.21 2.45 -2.00
CA HIS A 144 4.47 1.28 -2.45
C HIS A 144 3.21 1.63 -3.24
N GLU A 145 2.39 2.59 -2.76
CA GLU A 145 1.26 3.09 -3.54
C GLU A 145 1.72 3.86 -4.79
N GLU A 146 2.83 4.60 -4.70
CA GLU A 146 3.38 5.34 -5.85
C GLU A 146 3.86 4.41 -6.97
N GLU A 147 4.48 3.29 -6.62
CA GLU A 147 4.95 2.23 -7.52
C GLU A 147 3.77 1.56 -8.21
N HIS A 148 2.79 1.04 -7.46
CA HIS A 148 1.65 0.36 -8.07
C HIS A 148 0.72 1.29 -8.85
N ALA A 149 0.68 2.59 -8.52
CA ALA A 149 0.03 3.57 -9.38
C ALA A 149 0.71 3.67 -10.76
N GLU A 150 2.04 3.57 -10.82
CA GLU A 150 2.81 3.59 -12.08
C GLU A 150 2.61 2.29 -12.87
N ASP A 151 2.56 1.14 -12.20
CA ASP A 151 2.28 -0.14 -12.85
C ASP A 151 0.90 -0.11 -13.54
N ILE A 152 -0.13 0.32 -12.81
CA ILE A 152 -1.51 0.39 -13.34
C ILE A 152 -1.60 1.38 -14.51
N VAL A 153 -0.94 2.54 -14.42
CA VAL A 153 -0.89 3.49 -15.55
C VAL A 153 -0.22 2.84 -16.77
N SER A 154 0.86 2.09 -16.56
CA SER A 154 1.59 1.42 -17.64
C SER A 154 0.73 0.34 -18.31
N TRP A 155 0.02 -0.46 -17.51
CA TRP A 155 -0.94 -1.45 -17.99
C TRP A 155 -2.08 -0.82 -18.80
N ARG A 156 -2.67 0.28 -18.32
CA ARG A 156 -3.74 0.99 -19.04
C ARG A 156 -3.29 1.51 -20.40
N ASN A 157 -2.06 2.04 -20.48
CA ASN A 157 -1.51 2.52 -21.74
C ASN A 157 -1.32 1.37 -22.74
N ALA A 158 -0.80 0.23 -22.28
CA ALA A 158 -0.64 -0.96 -23.12
C ALA A 158 -1.99 -1.47 -23.66
N MET A 159 -3.03 -1.52 -22.83
CA MET A 159 -4.39 -1.90 -23.27
C MET A 159 -4.96 -0.95 -24.34
N ALA A 160 -4.73 0.35 -24.16
CA ALA A 160 -5.23 1.37 -25.10
C ALA A 160 -4.53 1.28 -26.46
N ASP A 161 -3.23 0.97 -26.47
CA ASP A 161 -2.45 0.79 -27.69
C ASP A 161 -2.94 -0.46 -28.46
N GLU A 162 -3.17 -1.59 -27.77
CA GLU A 162 -3.71 -2.82 -28.38
C GLU A 162 -5.10 -2.60 -29.01
N MET A 163 -6.00 -1.89 -28.32
CA MET A 163 -7.33 -1.55 -28.87
C MET A 163 -7.28 -0.58 -30.05
N GLY A 164 -6.25 0.27 -30.11
CA GLY A 164 -6.03 1.19 -31.23
C GLY A 164 -5.56 0.45 -32.48
N GLU A 165 -4.64 -0.50 -32.33
CA GLU A 165 -4.12 -1.32 -33.43
C GLU A 165 -5.20 -2.21 -34.07
N ASP A 166 -6.08 -2.81 -33.28
CA ASP A 166 -7.19 -3.66 -33.77
C ASP A 166 -8.27 -2.86 -34.55
N SER A 167 -8.30 -1.53 -34.44
CA SER A 167 -9.29 -0.67 -35.10
C SER A 167 -8.87 -0.20 -36.50
N ASP A 168 -7.61 -0.41 -36.87
CA ASP A 168 -6.99 0.02 -38.14
C ASP A 168 -6.80 -1.15 -39.17
N GLU A 169 -7.24 -2.37 -38.88
CA GLU A 169 -7.32 -3.52 -39.81
C GLU A 169 -8.73 -3.74 -40.42
#